data_AF-A0A497KQ81-F1
#
_entry.id   AF-A0A497KQ81-F1
#
_cell.length_a   1.000
_cell.length_b   1.000
_cell.length_c   1.000
_cell.angle_alpha   90.00
_cell.angle_beta   90.00
_cell.angle_gamma   90.00
#
_symmetry.space_group_name_H-M   'P 1'
#
loop_
_entity.id
_entity.type
_entity.pdbx_description
1 polymer ?
#
loop_
_entity_poly.entity_id
_entity_poly.type
_entity_poly.pdbx_seq_one_letter_code
_entity_poly.pdbx_strand_id
1 'polypeptide(L)'
;MPDTLHGKTGFRVVPLTVDQLYDFKPLEDALIAKDETVKIKIKNAKTIRIGGETYGPYVEETVNLPFAPALFFLCKGKASPV
;
A
#
# COMPACT_ATOMS: atom_id res chain seq x y z
N MET A 1 -14.60 9.87 -3.47
CA MET A 1 -15.65 9.63 -2.47
C MET A 1 -14.95 9.27 -1.16
N PRO A 2 -15.30 9.90 -0.02
CA PRO A 2 -14.70 9.57 1.27
C PRO A 2 -14.85 8.07 1.56
N ASP A 3 -13.90 7.51 2.32
CA ASP A 3 -13.86 6.09 2.74
C ASP A 3 -13.76 5.05 1.62
N THR A 4 -13.67 5.49 0.37
CA THR A 4 -13.35 4.60 -0.77
C THR A 4 -11.86 4.34 -0.89
N LEU A 5 -11.50 3.38 -1.74
CA LEU A 5 -10.11 3.12 -2.10
C LEU A 5 -9.67 3.95 -3.29
N HIS A 6 -8.52 4.59 -3.15
CA HIS A 6 -7.90 5.32 -4.24
C HIS A 6 -7.26 4.34 -5.23
N GLY A 7 -7.79 4.25 -6.45
CA GLY A 7 -7.43 3.19 -7.42
C GLY A 7 -5.96 3.08 -7.82
N LYS A 8 -5.13 4.10 -7.60
CA LYS A 8 -3.68 4.06 -7.89
C LYS A 8 -2.79 3.58 -6.72
N THR A 9 -3.34 3.50 -5.51
CA THR A 9 -2.58 3.15 -4.31
C THR A 9 -3.24 2.05 -3.49
N GLY A 10 -4.56 1.85 -3.64
CA GLY A 10 -5.33 0.95 -2.79
C GLY A 10 -5.53 1.47 -1.37
N PHE A 11 -5.18 2.73 -1.09
CA PHE A 11 -5.33 3.34 0.24
C PHE A 11 -6.68 4.02 0.38
N ARG A 12 -7.14 4.18 1.62
CA ARG A 12 -8.42 4.84 1.93
C ARG A 12 -8.32 6.33 1.61
N VAL A 13 -9.38 6.89 1.03
CA VAL A 13 -9.60 8.33 0.93
C VAL A 13 -10.06 8.83 2.29
N VAL A 14 -9.16 9.47 3.05
CA VAL A 14 -9.43 9.94 4.41
C VAL A 14 -9.86 11.41 4.38
N PRO A 15 -11.08 11.76 4.84
CA PRO A 15 -11.46 13.15 5.05
C PRO A 15 -10.70 13.73 6.24
N LEU A 16 -10.17 14.95 6.11
CA LEU A 16 -9.39 15.62 7.13
C LEU A 16 -9.93 17.04 7.36
N THR A 17 -9.90 17.49 8.61
CA THR A 17 -9.94 18.92 8.92
C THR A 17 -8.59 19.58 8.64
N VAL A 18 -8.54 20.92 8.64
CA VAL A 18 -7.29 21.67 8.45
C VAL A 18 -6.27 21.32 9.53
N ASP A 19 -6.70 21.20 10.78
CA ASP A 19 -5.81 20.88 11.90
C ASP A 19 -5.25 19.46 11.78
N GLN A 20 -6.08 18.49 11.37
CA GLN A 20 -5.65 17.10 11.17
C GLN A 20 -4.62 16.94 10.05
N LEU A 21 -4.56 17.87 9.08
CA LEU A 21 -3.62 17.79 7.97
C LEU A 21 -2.15 17.83 8.44
N TYR A 22 -1.86 18.52 9.54
CA TYR A 22 -0.49 18.69 10.04
C TYR A 22 0.09 17.41 10.65
N ASP A 23 -0.77 16.55 11.21
CA ASP A 23 -0.36 15.31 11.87
C ASP A 23 -0.58 14.07 11.00
N PHE A 24 -1.30 14.20 9.88
CA PHE A 24 -1.67 13.08 9.03
C PHE A 24 -0.46 12.47 8.30
N LYS A 25 -0.31 11.15 8.42
CA LYS A 25 0.72 10.35 7.76
C LYS A 25 0.08 9.43 6.72
N PRO A 26 0.06 9.80 5.42
CA PRO A 26 -0.66 9.06 4.40
C PRO A 26 -0.21 7.59 4.21
N LEU A 27 1.06 7.28 4.51
CA LEU A 27 1.63 5.93 4.38
C LEU A 27 1.44 5.07 5.64
N GLU A 28 0.75 5.59 6.66
CA GLU A 28 0.43 4.91 7.92
C GLU A 28 -1.10 4.96 8.16
N ASP A 29 -1.68 6.16 8.16
CA ASP A 29 -3.08 6.40 8.55
C ASP A 29 -4.10 6.07 7.45
N ALA A 30 -3.70 6.13 6.18
CA ALA A 30 -4.58 5.82 5.05
C ALA A 30 -4.60 4.33 4.69
N LEU A 31 -3.86 3.49 5.42
CA LEU A 31 -3.76 2.07 5.12
C LEU A 31 -5.05 1.34 5.48
N ILE A 32 -5.36 0.33 4.67
CA ILE A 32 -6.34 -0.69 5.04
C ILE A 32 -5.58 -1.71 5.88
N ALA A 33 -5.79 -1.69 7.19
CA ALA A 33 -5.30 -2.74 8.06
C ALA A 33 -6.12 -4.01 7.81
N LYS A 34 -5.45 -5.07 7.38
CA LYS A 34 -5.96 -6.43 7.46
C LYS A 34 -4.84 -7.32 7.95
N ASP A 35 -5.15 -8.21 8.88
CA ASP A 35 -4.20 -9.17 9.45
C ASP A 35 -3.77 -10.26 8.45
N GLU A 36 -4.31 -10.22 7.23
CA GLU A 36 -4.00 -11.16 6.16
C GLU A 36 -2.77 -10.74 5.34
N THR A 37 -1.97 -11.74 4.97
CA THR A 37 -0.90 -11.60 3.98
C THR A 37 -1.36 -12.13 2.63
N VAL A 38 -0.95 -11.47 1.55
CA VAL A 38 -1.25 -11.86 0.16
C VAL A 38 0.05 -12.18 -0.56
N LYS A 39 0.04 -13.31 -1.28
CA LYS A 39 1.13 -13.70 -2.17
C LYS A 39 0.94 -13.02 -3.54
N ILE A 40 1.96 -12.31 -4.00
CA ILE A 40 1.97 -11.62 -5.30
C ILE A 40 3.29 -11.85 -6.02
N LYS A 41 3.27 -11.79 -7.36
CA LYS A 41 4.48 -11.78 -8.19
C LYS A 41 4.82 -10.34 -8.56
N ILE A 42 6.00 -9.86 -8.16
CA ILE A 42 6.48 -8.51 -8.44
C ILE A 42 7.49 -8.56 -9.58
N LYS A 43 7.25 -7.78 -10.63
CA LYS A 43 8.14 -7.68 -11.81
C LYS A 43 9.40 -6.88 -11.48
N ASN A 44 9.20 -5.64 -11.03
CA ASN A 44 10.27 -4.75 -10.60
C ASN A 44 9.67 -3.62 -9.74
N ALA A 45 10.17 -3.46 -8.51
CA ALA A 45 9.78 -2.36 -7.63
C ALA A 45 10.98 -1.82 -6.83
N LYS A 46 11.04 -0.49 -6.69
CA LYS A 46 11.97 0.16 -5.75
C LYS A 46 11.51 -0.04 -4.32
N THR A 47 12.42 0.19 -3.38
CA THR A 47 12.11 0.22 -1.95
C THR A 47 11.04 1.27 -1.62
N ILE A 48 10.11 0.94 -0.74
CA ILE A 48 9.12 1.86 -0.18
C ILE A 48 8.83 1.51 1.28
N ARG A 49 8.56 2.53 2.10
CA ARG A 49 8.11 2.37 3.48
C ARG A 49 6.60 2.53 3.57
N ILE A 50 5.89 1.52 4.06
CA ILE A 50 4.42 1.50 4.22
C ILE A 50 4.11 0.91 5.60
N GLY A 51 3.32 1.62 6.41
CA GLY A 51 2.90 1.13 7.73
C GLY A 51 4.08 0.92 8.69
N GLY A 52 5.06 1.82 8.65
CA GLY A 52 6.27 1.73 9.47
C GLY A 52 7.35 0.77 8.94
N GLU A 53 6.99 -0.19 8.08
CA GLU A 53 7.88 -1.23 7.56
C GLU A 53 8.39 -0.94 6.14
N THR A 54 9.55 -1.49 5.79
CA THR A 54 10.21 -1.27 4.49
C THR A 54 10.07 -2.50 3.59
N TYR A 55 9.65 -2.29 2.34
CA TYR A 55 9.43 -3.33 1.34
C TYR A 55 10.26 -3.07 0.09
N GLY A 56 10.90 -4.10 -0.43
CA GLY A 56 11.78 -4.03 -1.60
C GLY A 56 13.21 -3.58 -1.29
N PRO A 57 14.08 -3.42 -2.30
CA PRO A 57 13.74 -3.51 -3.72
C PRO A 57 13.40 -4.95 -4.11
N TYR A 58 12.55 -5.11 -5.13
CA TYR A 58 12.11 -6.41 -5.62
C TYR A 58 12.35 -6.55 -7.13
N VAL A 59 12.80 -7.73 -7.57
CA VAL A 59 13.07 -8.04 -8.99
C VAL A 59 12.68 -9.48 -9.32
N GLU A 60 11.67 -9.65 -10.19
CA GLU A 60 11.17 -10.95 -10.68
C GLU A 60 10.94 -12.00 -9.58
N GLU A 61 10.30 -11.60 -8.48
CA GLU A 61 10.13 -12.44 -7.29
C GLU A 61 8.66 -12.60 -6.89
N THR A 62 8.38 -13.73 -6.24
CA THR A 62 7.08 -13.98 -5.60
C THR A 62 7.23 -13.81 -4.10
N VAL A 63 6.53 -12.84 -3.54
CA VAL A 63 6.63 -12.47 -2.12
C VAL A 63 5.27 -12.57 -1.44
N ASN A 64 5.28 -12.90 -0.15
CA ASN A 64 4.10 -12.84 0.69
C ASN A 64 4.18 -11.58 1.55
N LEU A 65 3.25 -10.65 1.37
CA LEU A 65 3.27 -9.33 2.01
C LEU A 65 1.97 -9.07 2.75
N PRO A 66 1.96 -8.20 3.77
CA PRO A 66 0.71 -7.69 4.33
C PRO A 66 -0.19 -7.09 3.24
N PHE A 67 -1.50 -7.09 3.45
CA PHE A 67 -2.48 -6.69 2.43
C PHE A 67 -2.22 -5.29 1.84
N ALA A 68 -1.94 -4.28 2.67
CA ALA A 68 -1.74 -2.90 2.24
C ALA A 68 -0.55 -2.71 1.26
N PRO A 69 0.68 -3.13 1.56
CA PRO A 69 1.79 -3.06 0.61
C PRO A 69 1.58 -3.95 -0.62
N ALA A 70 0.94 -5.13 -0.48
CA ALA A 70 0.62 -5.97 -1.63
C ALA A 70 -0.32 -5.26 -2.62
N LEU A 71 -1.42 -4.70 -2.11
CA LEU A 71 -2.39 -3.95 -2.89
C LEU A 71 -1.75 -2.71 -3.54
N PHE A 72 -0.84 -2.03 -2.82
CA PHE A 72 -0.11 -0.91 -3.37
C PHE A 72 0.69 -1.30 -4.63
N PHE A 73 1.46 -2.39 -4.59
CA PHE A 73 2.23 -2.83 -5.76
C PHE A 73 1.34 -3.28 -6.92
N LEU A 74 0.20 -3.93 -6.62
CA LEU A 74 -0.81 -4.28 -7.63
C LEU A 74 -1.41 -3.03 -8.29
N CYS A 75 -1.88 -2.06 -7.52
CA CYS A 75 -2.45 -0.80 -8.02
C CYS A 75 -1.42 0.05 -8.77
N LYS A 76 -0.11 -0.09 -8.48
CA LYS A 76 0.97 0.56 -9.23
C LYS A 76 1.37 -0.17 -10.51
N GLY A 77 0.71 -1.29 -10.84
CA GLY A 77 1.04 -2.11 -12.00
C GLY A 77 2.45 -2.71 -11.93
N LYS A 78 2.98 -2.91 -10.72
CA LYS A 78 4.31 -3.49 -10.48
C LYS A 78 4.24 -4.98 -10.15
N ALA A 79 3.05 -5.47 -9.84
CA ALA A 79 2.81 -6.85 -9.45
C ALA A 79 1.56 -7.42 -10.12
N SER A 80 1.44 -8.74 -10.08
CA SER A 80 0.22 -9.49 -10.41
C SER A 80 -0.14 -10.46 -9.29
N PRO A 81 -1.43 -10.82 -9.14
CA PRO A 81 -1.82 -11.98 -8.35
C PRO A 81 -1.11 -13.24 -8.86
N VAL A 82 -0.91 -14.21 -7.97
CA VAL A 82 -0.36 -15.54 -8.30
C VAL A 82 -1.47 -16.57 -8.28
#